data_AF-A0A2V9D6U6-F1
#
_entry.id   AF-A0A2V9D6U6-F1
#
_cell.length_a   1.000
_cell.length_b   1.000
_cell.length_c   1.000
_cell.angle_alpha   90.00
_cell.angle_beta   90.00
_cell.angle_gamma   90.00
#
_symmetry.space_group_name_H-M   'P 1'
#
loop_
_entity.id
_entity.type
_entity.pdbx_description
1 polymer ?
#
loop_
_entity_poly.entity_id
_entity_poly.type
_entity_poly.pdbx_seq_one_letter_code
_entity_poly.pdbx_strand_id
1 'polypeptide(L)'
;MAIAFRRLPILRDNAVLDGQTRNISTGGMYFTTAESLALNEVLDFSLTFSGLVRGADVFVIGRARVLRVMHNSETTTEPTGVAVLTEEYHIVEPDAVA
;
A
#
# COMPACT_ATOMS: atom_id res chain seq x y z
N MET A 1 7.12 -18.96 35.21
CA MET A 1 7.66 -17.74 34.56
C MET A 1 7.15 -17.74 33.13
N ALA A 2 6.39 -16.73 32.72
CA ALA A 2 5.87 -16.64 31.36
C ALA A 2 6.37 -15.36 30.71
N ILE A 3 6.96 -15.48 29.53
CA ILE A 3 7.36 -14.36 28.69
C ILE A 3 6.49 -14.43 27.45
N ALA A 4 5.86 -13.31 27.10
CA ALA A 4 5.18 -13.12 25.83
C ALA A 4 5.99 -12.15 24.98
N PHE A 5 6.29 -12.56 23.75
CA PHE A 5 6.90 -11.70 22.74
C PHE A 5 5.85 -11.34 21.71
N ARG A 6 5.71 -10.04 21.42
CA ARG A 6 5.00 -9.56 20.23
C ARG A 6 6.00 -8.80 19.38
N ARG A 7 6.36 -9.37 18.22
CA ARG A 7 7.09 -8.63 17.20
C ARG A 7 6.06 -7.80 16.45
N LEU A 8 6.03 -6.50 16.70
CA LEU A 8 5.34 -5.57 15.80
C LEU A 8 6.13 -5.55 14.47
N PRO A 9 5.46 -5.32 13.32
CA PRO A 9 6.14 -5.25 12.05
C PRO A 9 7.23 -4.21 12.16
N ILE A 10 8.47 -4.60 11.89
CA ILE A 10 9.56 -3.64 11.80
C ILE A 10 9.27 -2.90 10.50
N LEU A 11 8.75 -1.67 10.60
CA LEU A 11 8.88 -0.69 9.52
C LEU A 11 10.40 -0.54 9.31
N ARG A 12 10.95 -1.32 8.38
CA ARG A 12 12.32 -1.16 7.94
C ARG A 12 12.23 -0.19 6.77
N ASP A 13 12.79 0.98 7.00
CA ASP A 13 12.83 2.16 6.13
C ASP A 13 11.45 2.80 5.87
N ASN A 14 11.20 3.91 6.57
CA ASN A 14 10.05 4.82 6.42
C ASN A 14 10.05 5.55 5.06
N ALA A 15 10.56 4.95 3.98
CA ALA A 15 10.38 5.51 2.66
C ALA A 15 8.91 5.32 2.27
N VAL A 16 8.09 6.33 2.56
CA VAL A 16 6.75 6.42 1.97
C VAL A 16 6.96 6.43 0.47
N LEU A 17 6.57 5.34 -0.19
CA LEU A 17 6.61 5.26 -1.64
C LEU A 17 5.64 6.29 -2.19
N ASP A 18 6.17 7.39 -2.73
CA ASP A 18 5.34 8.37 -3.42
C ASP A 18 4.90 7.75 -4.75
N GLY A 19 3.60 7.55 -4.88
CA GLY A 19 3.01 6.77 -5.95
C GLY A 19 1.64 7.31 -6.32
N GLN A 20 1.38 7.44 -7.61
CA GLN A 20 0.08 7.85 -8.11
C GLN A 20 -0.78 6.62 -8.39
N THR A 21 -1.78 6.39 -7.52
CA THR A 21 -2.80 5.37 -7.73
C THR A 21 -3.53 5.58 -9.05
N ARG A 22 -3.66 4.52 -9.84
CA ARG A 22 -4.37 4.50 -11.14
C ARG A 22 -5.63 3.66 -11.08
N ASN A 23 -5.63 2.57 -10.30
CA ASN A 23 -6.78 1.71 -10.10
C ASN A 23 -6.71 1.02 -8.73
N ILE A 24 -7.86 0.85 -8.08
CA ILE A 24 -8.01 0.08 -6.84
C ILE A 24 -9.18 -0.90 -7.02
N SER A 25 -8.96 -2.12 -6.56
CA SER A 25 -9.98 -3.14 -6.35
C SER A 25 -9.77 -3.81 -4.98
N THR A 26 -10.71 -4.64 -4.55
CA THR A 26 -10.54 -5.45 -3.33
C THR A 26 -9.41 -6.48 -3.45
N GLY A 27 -9.14 -6.97 -4.67
CA GLY A 27 -8.10 -7.97 -4.93
C GLY A 27 -6.71 -7.38 -5.15
N GLY A 28 -6.59 -6.09 -5.45
CA GLY A 28 -5.31 -5.50 -5.79
C GLY A 28 -5.40 -4.07 -6.28
N MET A 29 -4.22 -3.47 -6.47
CA MET A 29 -4.06 -2.07 -6.86
C MET A 29 -3.07 -1.94 -8.01
N TYR A 30 -3.24 -0.88 -8.79
CA TYR A 30 -2.30 -0.47 -9.83
C TYR A 30 -1.93 1.00 -9.61
N PHE A 31 -0.64 1.28 -9.55
CA PHE A 31 -0.11 2.63 -9.33
C PHE A 31 1.18 2.85 -10.13
N THR A 32 1.61 4.09 -10.23
CA THR A 32 2.90 4.47 -10.85
C THR A 32 3.79 5.11 -9.80
N THR A 33 5.07 4.72 -9.72
CA THR A 33 6.04 5.29 -8.77
C THR A 33 7.42 5.47 -9.42
N ALA A 34 8.19 6.45 -8.95
CA ALA A 34 9.60 6.61 -9.34
C ALA A 34 10.53 5.63 -8.61
N GLU A 35 10.04 5.01 -7.54
CA GLU A 35 10.78 4.04 -6.73
C GLU A 35 10.91 2.70 -7.46
N SER A 36 12.06 2.04 -7.28
CA SER A 36 12.26 0.69 -7.82
C SER A 36 11.69 -0.34 -6.88
N LEU A 37 10.77 -1.17 -7.38
CA LEU A 37 10.15 -2.26 -6.63
C LEU A 37 10.48 -3.60 -7.28
N ALA A 38 10.68 -4.62 -6.45
CA ALA A 38 10.97 -5.97 -6.91
C ALA A 38 9.71 -6.82 -7.03
N LEU A 39 9.74 -7.80 -7.93
CA LEU A 39 8.69 -8.81 -8.02
C LEU A 39 8.61 -9.60 -6.70
N ASN A 40 7.39 -9.89 -6.24
CA ASN A 40 7.08 -10.55 -4.97
C ASN A 40 7.45 -9.76 -3.71
N GLU A 41 7.96 -8.54 -3.85
CA GLU A 41 8.14 -7.63 -2.73
C GLU A 41 6.80 -7.38 -2.04
N VAL A 42 6.85 -7.24 -0.72
CA VAL A 42 5.69 -7.03 0.12
C VAL A 42 5.74 -5.61 0.63
N LEU A 43 4.63 -4.90 0.45
CA LEU A 43 4.45 -3.51 0.84
C LEU A 43 3.33 -3.41 1.86
N ASP A 44 3.56 -2.64 2.91
CA ASP A 44 2.46 -2.11 3.71
C ASP A 44 1.86 -0.91 2.97
N PHE A 45 0.55 -0.74 3.01
CA PHE A 45 -0.14 0.38 2.36
C PHE A 45 -1.16 1.03 3.28
N SER A 46 -1.41 2.31 3.03
CA SER A 46 -2.51 3.08 3.61
C SER A 46 -3.25 3.85 2.52
N LEU A 47 -4.57 3.78 2.52
CA LEU A 47 -5.45 4.53 1.63
C LEU A 47 -6.41 5.38 2.46
N THR A 48 -6.64 6.61 2.01
CA THR A 48 -7.66 7.49 2.56
C THR A 48 -8.70 7.77 1.48
N PHE A 49 -9.94 7.39 1.74
CA PHE A 49 -11.09 7.66 0.88
C PHE A 49 -11.93 8.77 1.48
N SER A 50 -11.78 9.98 0.95
CA SER A 50 -12.52 11.13 1.49
C SER A 50 -14.00 11.10 1.12
N GLY A 51 -14.86 11.37 2.10
CA GLY A 51 -16.31 11.54 1.90
C GLY A 51 -17.08 10.30 1.46
N LEU A 52 -16.51 9.10 1.60
CA LEU A 52 -17.06 7.87 1.02
C LEU A 52 -18.35 7.40 1.73
N VAL A 53 -18.37 7.43 3.06
CA VAL A 53 -19.50 6.93 3.86
C VAL A 53 -20.20 8.09 4.54
N ARG A 54 -21.35 8.52 4.00
CA ARG A 54 -22.13 9.64 4.54
C ARG A 54 -21.31 10.93 4.73
N GLY A 55 -20.30 11.13 3.89
CA GLY A 55 -19.39 12.28 3.98
C GLY A 55 -18.24 12.13 4.96
N ALA A 56 -18.12 10.99 5.66
CA ALA A 56 -16.97 10.69 6.50
C ALA A 56 -15.81 10.08 5.68
N ASP A 57 -14.59 10.40 6.11
CA ASP A 57 -13.37 9.81 5.58
C ASP A 57 -13.24 8.36 6.06
N VAL A 58 -12.78 7.50 5.15
CA VAL A 58 -12.52 6.09 5.45
C VAL A 58 -11.03 5.83 5.26
N PHE A 59 -10.42 5.26 6.30
CA PHE A 59 -9.02 4.86 6.27
C PHE A 59 -8.92 3.36 6.07
N VAL A 60 -8.06 2.92 5.17
CA VAL A 60 -7.77 1.51 4.93
C VAL A 60 -6.28 1.30 5.06
N ILE A 61 -5.87 0.33 5.87
CA ILE A 61 -4.48 -0.09 5.98
C ILE A 61 -4.39 -1.56 5.60
N GLY A 62 -3.25 -1.99 5.09
CA GLY A 62 -3.10 -3.38 4.71
C GLY A 62 -1.73 -3.71 4.18
N ARG A 63 -1.63 -4.90 3.61
CA ARG A 63 -0.42 -5.46 3.03
C ARG A 63 -0.71 -5.95 1.62
N ALA A 64 0.22 -5.70 0.71
CA ALA A 64 0.10 -6.08 -0.68
C ALA A 64 1.42 -6.65 -1.21
N ARG A 65 1.32 -7.52 -2.21
CA ARG A 65 2.47 -8.17 -2.87
C ARG A 65 2.58 -7.71 -4.31
N VAL A 66 3.78 -7.31 -4.73
CA VAL A 66 4.08 -6.94 -6.11
C VAL A 66 3.94 -8.16 -7.03
N LEU A 67 2.98 -8.08 -7.96
CA LEU A 67 2.74 -9.10 -9.00
C LEU A 67 3.36 -8.75 -10.34
N ARG A 68 3.51 -7.45 -10.64
CA ARG A 68 4.06 -7.00 -11.91
C ARG A 68 4.68 -5.62 -11.78
N VAL A 69 5.81 -5.46 -12.44
CA VAL A 69 6.53 -4.19 -12.60
C VAL A 69 6.65 -3.92 -14.10
N MET A 70 6.17 -2.78 -14.55
CA MET A 70 6.18 -2.33 -15.93
C MET A 70 7.11 -1.13 -16.05
N HIS A 71 8.23 -1.32 -16.73
CA HIS A 71 9.18 -0.27 -17.02
C HIS A 71 8.76 0.42 -18.31
N ASN A 72 8.65 1.75 -18.31
CA ASN A 72 8.50 2.49 -19.55
C ASN A 72 9.87 2.51 -20.26
N SER A 73 9.93 1.95 -21.46
CA SER A 73 11.15 1.77 -22.23
C SER A 73 11.65 3.03 -22.93
N GLU A 74 10.91 4.14 -22.85
CA GLU A 74 11.17 5.34 -23.64
C GLU A 74 12.00 6.40 -22.90
N THR A 75 11.93 6.47 -21.56
CA THR A 75 12.83 7.31 -20.75
C THR A 75 13.06 6.71 -19.36
N THR A 76 14.28 6.79 -18.83
CA THR A 76 14.64 6.33 -17.47
C THR A 76 14.04 7.20 -16.35
N THR A 77 13.33 8.26 -16.71
CA THR A 77 12.71 9.25 -15.83
C THR A 77 11.22 9.05 -15.64
N GLU A 78 10.58 8.18 -16.42
CA GLU A 78 9.16 7.92 -16.28
C GLU A 78 8.86 6.94 -15.14
N PRO A 79 7.83 7.22 -14.32
CA PRO A 79 7.49 6.37 -13.19
C PRO A 79 7.05 4.99 -13.66
N THR A 80 7.57 3.97 -13.00
CA THR A 80 7.31 2.56 -13.26
C THR A 80 5.88 2.21 -12.85
N GLY A 81 5.16 1.49 -13.72
CA GLY A 81 3.83 0.96 -13.42
C GLY A 81 3.92 -0.30 -12.57
N VAL A 82 3.15 -0.36 -11.48
CA VAL A 82 3.24 -1.46 -10.50
C VAL A 82 1.85 -1.99 -10.22
N ALA A 83 1.67 -3.31 -10.39
CA ALA A 83 0.45 -4.01 -10.00
C ALA A 83 0.73 -4.88 -8.77
N VAL A 84 -0.12 -4.76 -7.76
CA VAL A 84 -0.02 -5.50 -6.51
C VAL A 84 -1.30 -6.29 -6.21
N LEU A 85 -1.14 -7.46 -5.59
CA LEU A 85 -2.22 -8.22 -4.97
C LEU A 85 -2.40 -7.76 -3.53
N THR A 86 -3.61 -7.45 -3.11
CA THR A 86 -3.91 -7.20 -1.70
C THR A 86 -3.92 -8.54 -0.95
N GLU A 87 -3.02 -8.70 0.02
CA GLU A 87 -2.94 -9.91 0.84
C GLU A 87 -3.91 -9.84 2.03
N GLU A 88 -3.94 -8.68 2.69
CA GLU A 88 -4.81 -8.39 3.83
C GLU A 88 -5.09 -6.89 3.89
N TYR A 89 -6.28 -6.51 4.39
CA TYR A 89 -6.61 -5.12 4.68
C TYR A 89 -7.61 -5.00 5.82
N HIS A 90 -7.57 -3.86 6.48
CA HIS A 90 -8.50 -3.46 7.52
C HIS A 90 -9.03 -2.07 7.21
N ILE A 91 -10.35 -1.91 7.30
CA ILE A 91 -10.99 -0.60 7.32
C ILE A 91 -10.92 -0.11 8.76
N VAL A 92 -10.31 1.05 8.96
CA VAL A 92 -10.13 1.65 10.28
C VAL A 92 -11.27 2.65 10.50
N GLU A 93 -12.01 2.46 11.60
CA GLU A 93 -13.03 3.41 12.02
C GLU A 93 -12.37 4.73 12.46
N PRO A 94 -12.91 5.90 12.07
CA PRO A 94 -12.35 7.20 12.45
C PRO A 94 -12.19 7.41 13.96
N ASP A 95 -13.05 6.79 14.77
CA ASP A 95 -13.11 6.99 16.23
C ASP A 95 -12.19 6.04 17.03
N ALA A 96 -11.46 5.13 16.37
CA ALA A 96 -10.57 4.18 17.05
C ALA A 96 -9.17 4.73 17.36
N VAL A 97 -8.92 6.02 17.07
CA VAL A 97 -7.62 6.71 17.28
C VAL A 97 -7.78 7.96 18.15
N ALA A 98 -8.65 7.90 19.16
CA ALA A 98 -8.82 8.93 20.18
C ALA A 98 -8.28 8.48 21.55
#